data_AF-A0A946EGB4-F1
#
_entry.id   AF-A0A946EGB4-F1
#
_cell.length_a   1.000
_cell.length_b   1.000
_cell.length_c   1.000
_cell.angle_alpha   90.00
_cell.angle_beta   90.00
_cell.angle_gamma   90.00
#
_symmetry.space_group_name_H-M   'P 1'
#
loop_
_entity.id
_entity.type
_entity.pdbx_description
1 polymer ?
#
loop_
_entity_poly.entity_id
_entity_poly.type
_entity_poly.pdbx_seq_one_letter_code
_entity_poly.pdbx_strand_id
1 'polypeptide(L)'
;ALDGTWSEYKRSTGRFAARRSSIRDAADFIGWYMTETKRRSGVALSDARNQYLAYHEGQGGFMRGTHLKKPWLLAVADKVANRSSTYRRQLKSCGKI
;
A
#
# COMPACT_ATOMS: atom_id res chain seq x y z
N ALA A 1 -13.81 -2.77 8.08
CA ALA A 1 -13.10 -2.56 6.79
C ALA A 1 -11.90 -3.51 6.63
N LEU A 2 -10.92 -3.51 7.57
CA LEU A 2 -9.72 -4.36 7.47
C LEU A 2 -10.01 -5.87 7.38
N ASP A 3 -11.04 -6.38 8.07
CA ASP A 3 -11.46 -7.79 8.04
C ASP A 3 -12.02 -8.24 6.70
N GLY A 4 -12.70 -7.35 5.98
CA GLY A 4 -13.20 -7.61 4.63
C GLY A 4 -12.04 -7.77 3.64
N THR A 5 -11.11 -6.80 3.64
CA THR A 5 -9.98 -6.76 2.70
C THR A 5 -9.00 -7.91 2.92
N TRP A 6 -8.71 -8.28 4.18
CA TRP A 6 -7.88 -9.46 4.46
C TRP A 6 -8.52 -10.76 3.99
N SER A 7 -9.84 -10.89 4.18
CA SER A 7 -10.57 -12.07 3.72
C SER A 7 -10.60 -12.16 2.19
N GLU A 8 -10.72 -11.02 1.50
CA GLU A 8 -10.60 -10.93 0.05
C GLU A 8 -9.21 -11.33 -0.45
N TYR A 9 -8.15 -10.85 0.20
CA TYR A 9 -6.78 -11.31 -0.06
C TYR A 9 -6.65 -12.83 0.07
N LYS A 10 -7.09 -13.42 1.19
CA LYS A 10 -7.01 -14.87 1.39
C LYS A 10 -7.75 -15.66 0.31
N ARG A 11 -8.93 -15.19 -0.10
CA ARG A 11 -9.72 -15.83 -1.17
C ARG A 11 -9.06 -15.67 -2.54
N SER A 12 -8.62 -14.46 -2.89
CA SER A 12 -8.03 -14.16 -4.21
C SER A 12 -6.65 -14.78 -4.42
N THR A 13 -5.91 -15.04 -3.34
CA THR A 13 -4.56 -15.65 -3.41
C THR A 13 -4.54 -17.13 -3.04
N GLY A 14 -5.66 -17.70 -2.59
CA GLY A 14 -5.74 -19.07 -2.05
C GLY A 14 -5.01 -19.27 -0.72
N ARG A 15 -4.50 -18.21 -0.09
CA ARG A 15 -3.70 -18.27 1.14
C ARG A 15 -4.56 -18.31 2.41
N PHE A 16 -5.43 -19.32 2.54
CA PHE A 16 -6.39 -19.40 3.67
C PHE A 16 -5.72 -19.48 5.05
N ALA A 17 -4.51 -20.03 5.13
CA ALA A 17 -3.73 -20.15 6.37
C ALA A 17 -2.88 -18.89 6.71
N ALA A 18 -2.91 -17.84 5.87
CA ALA A 18 -2.15 -16.61 6.11
C ALA A 18 -2.56 -15.93 7.42
N ARG A 19 -1.56 -15.47 8.18
CA ARG A 19 -1.75 -14.84 9.49
C ARG A 19 -1.30 -13.39 9.48
N ARG A 20 -2.17 -12.45 9.87
CA ARG A 20 -1.82 -11.02 9.92
C ARG A 20 -0.62 -10.69 10.83
N SER A 21 -0.43 -11.49 11.87
CA SER A 21 0.71 -11.34 12.80
C SER A 21 2.03 -11.82 12.21
N SER A 22 2.01 -12.58 11.10
CA SER A 22 3.21 -12.97 10.38
C SER A 22 3.67 -11.82 9.49
N ILE A 23 4.89 -11.31 9.71
CA ILE A 23 5.45 -10.24 8.89
C ILE A 23 5.49 -10.62 7.40
N ARG A 24 5.72 -11.90 7.09
CA ARG A 24 5.74 -12.41 5.71
C ARG A 24 4.37 -12.29 5.06
N ASP A 25 3.32 -12.75 5.73
CA ASP A 25 1.96 -12.71 5.17
C ASP A 25 1.40 -11.29 5.14
N ALA A 26 1.77 -10.46 6.12
CA ALA A 26 1.42 -9.05 6.14
C ALA A 26 2.08 -8.30 4.96
N ALA A 27 3.37 -8.53 4.70
CA ALA A 27 4.05 -7.92 3.56
C ALA A 27 3.46 -8.38 2.21
N ASP A 28 3.14 -9.67 2.07
CA ASP A 28 2.48 -10.22 0.87
C ASP A 28 1.11 -9.56 0.63
N PHE A 29 0.31 -9.42 1.69
CA PHE A 29 -0.96 -8.70 1.65
C PHE A 29 -0.81 -7.24 1.18
N ILE A 30 0.20 -6.53 1.68
CA ILE A 30 0.47 -5.14 1.25
C ILE A 30 0.83 -5.11 -0.25
N GLY A 31 1.67 -6.04 -0.72
CA GLY A 31 2.01 -6.15 -2.15
C GLY A 31 0.80 -6.46 -3.04
N TRP A 32 -0.05 -7.39 -2.60
CA TRP A 32 -1.32 -7.69 -3.26
C TRP A 32 -2.23 -6.45 -3.32
N TYR A 33 -2.38 -5.72 -2.21
CA TYR A 33 -3.21 -4.53 -2.15
C TYR A 33 -2.70 -3.41 -3.07
N MET A 34 -1.38 -3.21 -3.12
CA MET A 34 -0.75 -2.23 -4.02
C MET A 34 -0.94 -2.59 -5.49
N THR A 35 -0.90 -3.89 -5.82
CA THR A 35 -1.18 -4.40 -7.16
C THR A 35 -2.62 -4.14 -7.56
N GLU A 36 -3.56 -4.40 -6.65
CA GLU A 36 -4.98 -4.11 -6.89
C GLU A 36 -5.24 -2.60 -7.01
N THR A 37 -4.53 -1.79 -6.23
CA THR A 37 -4.58 -0.33 -6.34
C THR A 37 -4.12 0.12 -7.71
N LYS A 38 -2.96 -0.36 -8.18
CA LYS A 38 -2.47 -0.09 -9.54
C LYS A 38 -3.50 -0.47 -10.60
N ARG A 39 -4.11 -1.65 -10.48
CA ARG A 39 -5.11 -2.15 -11.43
C ARG A 39 -6.35 -1.25 -11.50
N ARG A 40 -6.80 -0.69 -10.36
CA ARG A 40 -8.03 0.11 -10.28
C ARG A 40 -7.83 1.60 -10.58
N SER A 41 -6.74 2.19 -10.11
CA SER A 41 -6.52 3.64 -10.19
C SER A 41 -5.36 4.06 -11.10
N GLY A 42 -4.58 3.11 -11.63
CA GLY A 42 -3.40 3.40 -12.43
C GLY A 42 -2.18 3.88 -11.63
N VAL A 43 -2.29 4.00 -10.30
CA VAL A 43 -1.19 4.43 -9.44
C VAL A 43 -0.02 3.44 -9.56
N ALA A 44 1.14 3.92 -9.98
CA ALA A 44 2.32 3.10 -10.14
C ALA A 44 2.72 2.43 -8.80
N LEU A 45 3.29 1.24 -8.84
CA LEU A 45 3.81 0.57 -7.63
C LEU A 45 4.96 1.37 -6.98
N SER A 46 5.69 2.15 -7.79
CA SER A 46 6.75 3.03 -7.32
C SER A 46 6.27 4.33 -6.68
N ASP A 47 4.99 4.67 -6.85
CA ASP A 47 4.38 5.89 -6.29
C ASP A 47 3.91 5.62 -4.86
N ALA A 48 4.87 5.59 -3.93
CA ALA A 48 4.60 5.28 -2.52
C ALA A 48 3.60 6.26 -1.87
N ARG A 49 3.55 7.52 -2.33
CA ARG A 49 2.64 8.54 -1.81
C ARG A 49 1.20 8.15 -2.08
N ASN A 50 0.87 7.91 -3.34
CA ASN A 50 -0.51 7.63 -3.74
C ASN A 50 -0.91 6.19 -3.37
N GLN A 51 0.03 5.24 -3.32
CA GLN A 51 -0.23 3.92 -2.75
C GLN A 51 -0.63 4.00 -1.27
N TYR A 52 0.05 4.84 -0.49
CA TYR A 52 -0.31 5.06 0.92
C TYR A 52 -1.69 5.69 1.09
N LEU A 53 -2.00 6.72 0.30
CA LEU A 53 -3.32 7.37 0.32
C LEU A 53 -4.44 6.40 -0.05
N ALA A 54 -4.22 5.54 -1.06
CA ALA A 54 -5.16 4.49 -1.44
C ALA A 54 -5.35 3.44 -0.36
N TYR A 55 -4.27 3.02 0.31
CA TYR A 55 -4.36 2.09 1.43
C TYR A 55 -5.13 2.66 2.61
N HIS A 56 -4.92 3.94 2.93
CA HIS A 56 -5.58 4.60 4.05
C HIS A 56 -7.08 4.86 3.81
N GLU A 57 -7.43 5.40 2.64
CA GLU A 57 -8.81 5.77 2.32
C GLU A 57 -9.64 4.59 1.77
N GLY A 58 -8.97 3.50 1.39
CA GLY A 58 -9.51 2.52 0.46
C GLY A 58 -9.47 3.05 -0.98
N GLN A 59 -9.30 2.14 -1.95
CA GLN A 59 -9.19 2.47 -3.39
C GLN A 59 -10.35 3.35 -3.89
N GLY A 60 -11.60 3.04 -3.50
CA GLY A 60 -12.76 3.83 -3.88
C GLY A 60 -12.80 5.24 -3.27
N GLY A 61 -12.38 5.38 -2.00
CA GLY A 61 -12.28 6.69 -1.34
C GLY A 61 -11.17 7.54 -1.96
N PHE A 62 -10.02 6.91 -2.23
CA PHE A 62 -8.91 7.54 -2.93
C PHE A 62 -9.30 8.07 -4.31
N MET A 63 -9.97 7.26 -5.15
CA MET A 63 -10.45 7.71 -6.46
C MET A 63 -11.48 8.84 -6.37
N ARG A 64 -12.28 8.89 -5.30
CA ARG A 64 -13.19 10.02 -5.01
C ARG A 64 -12.50 11.24 -4.39
N GLY A 65 -11.18 11.19 -4.17
CA GLY A 65 -10.41 12.30 -3.61
C GLY A 65 -10.67 12.58 -2.13
N THR A 66 -11.17 11.61 -1.33
CA THR A 66 -11.53 11.87 0.08
C THR A 66 -10.33 12.30 0.95
N HIS A 67 -9.13 11.89 0.57
CA HIS A 67 -7.87 12.30 1.21
C HIS A 67 -7.58 13.81 1.09
N LEU A 68 -8.11 14.49 0.06
CA LEU A 68 -7.87 15.92 -0.16
C LEU A 68 -8.45 16.78 0.97
N LYS A 69 -9.45 16.27 1.68
CA LYS A 69 -10.08 16.93 2.83
C LYS A 69 -9.33 16.68 4.15
N LYS A 70 -8.20 15.96 4.13
CA LYS A 70 -7.45 15.54 5.32
C LYS A 70 -5.99 16.03 5.21
N PRO A 71 -5.70 17.30 5.54
CA PRO A 71 -4.34 17.85 5.44
C PRO A 71 -3.29 17.03 6.19
N TRP A 72 -3.65 16.51 7.36
CA TRP A 72 -2.77 15.64 8.14
C TRP A 72 -2.38 14.36 7.38
N LEU A 73 -3.30 13.78 6.60
CA LEU A 73 -3.06 12.56 5.84
C LEU A 73 -2.15 12.81 4.66
N LEU A 74 -2.32 13.97 3.98
CA LEU A 74 -1.41 14.41 2.92
C LEU A 74 0.02 14.55 3.45
N ALA A 75 0.19 15.19 4.60
CA ALA A 75 1.50 15.35 5.23
C ALA A 75 2.13 14.00 5.62
N VAL A 76 1.35 13.02 6.06
CA VAL A 76 1.87 11.66 6.32
C VAL A 76 2.25 10.95 5.03
N ALA A 77 1.46 11.08 3.96
CA ALA A 77 1.78 10.51 2.66
C ALA A 77 3.11 11.06 2.10
N ASP A 78 3.37 12.36 2.30
CA ASP A 78 4.65 12.98 1.92
C ASP A 78 5.82 12.40 2.73
N LYS A 79 5.64 12.16 4.04
CA LYS A 79 6.65 11.48 4.87
C LYS A 79 6.94 10.06 4.39
N VAL A 80 5.91 9.32 3.96
CA VAL A 80 6.05 7.97 3.40
C VAL A 80 6.81 8.00 2.07
N ALA A 81 6.51 8.97 1.20
CA ALA A 81 7.22 9.16 -0.06
C ALA A 81 8.71 9.44 0.17
N ASN A 82 9.03 10.33 1.12
CA ASN A 82 10.41 10.65 1.48
C ASN A 82 11.15 9.42 2.02
N ARG A 83 10.52 8.63 2.90
CA ARG A 83 11.10 7.39 3.42
C ARG A 83 11.35 6.36 2.32
N SER A 84 10.42 6.20 1.37
CA SER A 84 10.59 5.32 0.21
C SER A 84 11.80 5.74 -0.65
N SER A 85 11.98 7.04 -0.89
CA SER A 85 13.14 7.57 -1.60
C SER A 85 14.46 7.27 -0.88
N THR A 86 14.48 7.43 0.46
CA THR A 86 15.64 7.06 1.29
C THR A 86 15.98 5.59 1.20
N TYR A 87 15.00 4.69 1.37
CA TYR A 87 15.24 3.25 1.25
C TYR A 87 15.69 2.86 -0.15
N ARG A 88 15.15 3.48 -1.21
CA ARG A 88 15.62 3.24 -2.58
C ARG A 88 17.10 3.59 -2.74
N ARG A 89 17.56 4.72 -2.20
CA ARG A 89 18.99 5.09 -2.23
C ARG A 89 19.85 4.10 -1.45
N GLN A 90 19.41 3.71 -0.25
CA GLN A 90 20.14 2.76 0.59
C GLN A 90 20.25 1.39 -0.08
N LEU A 91 19.16 0.88 -0.65
CA LEU A 91 19.15 -0.42 -1.33
C LEU A 91 20.08 -0.42 -2.56
N LYS A 92 20.10 0.67 -3.34
CA LYS A 92 21.06 0.86 -4.44
C LYS A 92 22.50 0.84 -3.93
N SER A 93 22.77 1.59 -2.86
CA SER A 93 24.11 1.62 -2.23
C SER A 93 24.55 0.25 -1.72
N CYS A 94 23.61 -0.61 -1.31
CA CYS A 94 23.89 -1.97 -0.85
C CYS A 94 23.86 -3.02 -1.97
N GLY A 95 23.68 -2.63 -3.24
CA GLY A 95 23.58 -3.54 -4.39
C GLY A 95 22.38 -4.50 -4.30
N LYS A 96 21.29 -4.08 -3.64
CA LYS A 96 20.07 -4.89 -3.48
C LYS A 96 19.02 -4.59 -4.57
N ILE A 97 19.17 -3.47 -5.28
CA ILE A 97 18.40 -3.05 -6.47
C ILE A 97 19.29 -2.22 -7.39
#